data_AF-A0A7H9BQ09-F1
#
_entry.id   AF-A0A7H9BQ09-F1
#
_cell.length_a   1.000
_cell.length_b   1.000
_cell.length_c   1.000
_cell.angle_alpha   90.00
_cell.angle_beta   90.00
_cell.angle_gamma   90.00
#
_symmetry.space_group_name_H-M   'P 1'
#
loop_
_entity.id
_entity.type
_entity.pdbx_description
1 polymer ?
#
loop_
_entity_poly.entity_id
_entity_poly.type
_entity_poly.pdbx_seq_one_letter_code
_entity_poly.pdbx_strand_id
1 'polypeptide(L)'
;MTRLIDIDEIFHEDRDNPPGERSLPWEETRDGVTVVVEPKPHWAEDMRAFRLDAREYCRYADWTAHGARARFFGHVDMSGDEVMMKARAMIAREIADGLWD
;
A
#
# COMPACT_ATOMS: atom_id res chain seq x y z
N MET A 1 -0.48 -2.60 -31.94
CA MET A 1 -1.46 -2.89 -30.89
C MET A 1 -0.86 -2.35 -29.62
N THR A 2 -1.35 -1.21 -29.14
CA THR A 2 -0.92 -0.66 -27.84
C THR A 2 -1.32 -1.68 -26.78
N ARG A 3 -0.35 -2.14 -25.99
CA ARG A 3 -0.64 -3.04 -24.86
C ARG A 3 -1.43 -2.19 -23.88
N LEU A 4 -2.69 -2.54 -23.62
CA LEU A 4 -3.42 -1.94 -22.51
C LEU A 4 -2.66 -2.32 -21.25
N ILE A 5 -1.99 -1.35 -20.62
CA ILE A 5 -1.34 -1.54 -19.33
C ILE A 5 -2.41 -1.99 -18.34
N ASP A 6 -2.17 -3.13 -17.69
CA ASP A 6 -3.03 -3.66 -16.65
C ASP A 6 -2.65 -3.04 -15.30
N ILE A 7 -3.64 -2.70 -14.49
CA ILE A 7 -3.43 -2.17 -13.13
C ILE A 7 -2.61 -3.18 -12.32
N ASP A 8 -2.89 -4.47 -12.48
CA ASP A 8 -2.16 -5.51 -11.76
C ASP A 8 -0.69 -5.58 -12.19
N GLU A 9 -0.39 -5.31 -13.47
CA GLU A 9 0.98 -5.21 -14.00
C GLU A 9 1.72 -4.00 -13.41
N ILE A 10 1.08 -2.83 -13.33
CA ILE A 10 1.68 -1.63 -12.68
C ILE A 10 2.04 -1.92 -11.22
N PHE A 11 1.11 -2.47 -10.44
CA PHE A 11 1.36 -2.79 -9.03
C PHE A 11 2.45 -3.87 -8.87
N HIS A 12 2.52 -4.81 -9.82
CA HIS A 12 3.56 -5.84 -9.82
C HIS A 12 4.95 -5.23 -10.08
N GLU A 13 5.07 -4.38 -11.10
CA GLU A 13 6.31 -3.69 -11.45
C GLU A 13 6.78 -2.76 -10.32
N ASP A 14 5.88 -2.00 -9.69
CA ASP A 14 6.24 -1.15 -8.54
C ASP A 14 6.79 -2.00 -7.38
N ARG A 15 6.22 -3.19 -7.17
CA ARG A 15 6.61 -4.11 -6.08
C ARG A 15 8.01 -4.69 -6.24
N ASP A 16 8.58 -4.71 -7.43
CA ASP A 16 9.96 -5.14 -7.66
C ASP A 16 11.00 -4.16 -7.07
N ASN A 17 10.59 -2.92 -6.80
CA ASN A 17 11.41 -1.95 -6.08
C ASN A 17 11.50 -2.30 -4.58
N PRO A 18 12.60 -1.91 -3.90
CA PRO A 18 12.68 -2.04 -2.45
C PRO A 18 11.61 -1.17 -1.77
N PRO A 19 11.13 -1.55 -0.57
CA PRO A 19 10.00 -0.87 0.09
C PRO A 19 10.07 0.66 0.17
N GLY A 20 11.28 1.24 0.32
CA GLY A 20 11.46 2.69 0.40
C GLY A 20 11.40 3.44 -0.94
N GLU A 21 11.42 2.72 -2.06
CA GLU A 21 11.37 3.26 -3.43
C GLU A 21 10.01 3.01 -4.10
N ARG A 22 9.16 2.21 -3.49
CA ARG A 22 7.80 1.94 -3.97
C ARG A 22 6.95 3.19 -3.93
N SER A 23 6.12 3.33 -4.96
CA SER A 23 5.18 4.45 -5.11
C SER A 23 3.72 4.04 -4.91
N LEU A 24 3.43 2.73 -4.92
CA LEU A 24 2.10 2.18 -4.73
C LEU A 24 2.01 1.32 -3.46
N PRO A 25 0.83 1.25 -2.82
CA PRO A 25 0.67 0.41 -1.64
C PRO A 25 0.75 -1.08 -1.97
N TRP A 26 1.23 -1.86 -1.02
CA TRP A 26 1.37 -3.31 -1.16
C TRP A 26 0.92 -4.05 0.10
N GLU A 27 0.46 -5.27 -0.09
CA GLU A 27 0.09 -6.15 1.02
C GLU A 27 1.28 -6.90 1.59
N GLU A 28 1.31 -7.05 2.91
CA GLU A 28 2.20 -7.97 3.60
C GLU A 28 1.40 -8.81 4.57
N THR A 29 1.73 -10.09 4.67
CA THR A 29 1.13 -10.99 5.65
C THR A 29 2.20 -11.58 6.53
N ARG A 30 2.03 -11.44 7.85
CA ARG A 30 2.92 -12.01 8.86
C ARG A 30 2.13 -12.42 10.09
N ASP A 31 2.42 -13.62 10.59
CA ASP A 31 1.81 -14.17 11.80
C ASP A 31 0.27 -14.16 11.78
N GLY A 32 -0.32 -14.38 10.59
CA GLY A 32 -1.78 -14.41 10.39
C GLY A 32 -2.45 -13.04 10.32
N VAL A 33 -1.69 -11.94 10.36
CA VAL A 33 -2.20 -10.58 10.13
C VAL A 33 -1.76 -10.11 8.75
N THR A 34 -2.68 -9.56 7.98
CA THR A 34 -2.40 -8.89 6.71
C THR A 34 -2.49 -7.38 6.90
N VAL A 35 -1.50 -6.66 6.41
CA VAL A 35 -1.46 -5.20 6.37
C VAL A 35 -1.27 -4.72 4.95
N VAL A 36 -1.72 -3.50 4.67
CA VAL A 36 -1.37 -2.76 3.46
C VAL A 36 -0.42 -1.65 3.89
N VAL A 37 0.79 -1.64 3.32
CA VAL A 37 1.79 -0.61 3.58
C VAL A 37 1.55 0.52 2.61
N GLU A 38 1.34 1.72 3.16
CA GLU A 38 1.20 2.95 2.39
C GLU A 38 2.59 3.58 2.23
N PRO A 39 3.06 3.79 0.97
CA PRO A 39 4.26 4.53 0.69
C PRO A 39 4.17 5.92 1.30
N LYS A 40 5.27 6.38 1.89
CA LYS A 40 5.29 7.66 2.56
C LYS A 40 5.75 8.77 1.60
N PRO A 41 5.20 9.99 1.72
CA PRO A 41 5.85 11.13 1.11
C PRO A 41 7.24 11.36 1.74
N HIS A 42 8.15 11.99 0.99
CA HIS A 42 9.55 12.16 1.37
C HIS A 42 9.78 12.77 2.76
N TRP A 43 8.84 13.61 3.24
CA TRP A 43 8.91 14.31 4.51
C TRP A 43 8.43 13.51 5.73
N ALA A 44 7.72 12.40 5.53
CA ALA A 44 7.27 11.58 6.66
C ALA A 44 8.44 10.80 7.27
N GLU A 45 8.42 10.56 8.57
CA GLU A 45 9.48 9.81 9.27
C GLU A 45 9.49 8.32 8.84
N ASP A 46 8.31 7.71 8.76
CA ASP A 46 8.14 6.29 8.45
C ASP A 46 6.88 6.05 7.62
N MET A 47 6.80 4.88 6.98
CA MET A 47 5.60 4.38 6.31
C MET A 47 4.58 3.89 7.33
N ARG A 48 3.32 3.78 6.88
CA ARG A 48 2.23 3.27 7.71
C ARG A 48 1.80 1.91 7.18
N ALA A 49 1.65 0.94 8.08
CA ALA A 49 1.09 -0.36 7.79
C ALA A 49 -0.34 -0.41 8.36
N PHE A 50 -1.34 -0.41 7.49
CA PHE A 50 -2.75 -0.46 7.87
C PHE A 50 -3.24 -1.89 7.91
N ARG A 51 -3.94 -2.32 8.96
CA ARG A 51 -4.57 -3.64 8.98
C ARG A 51 -5.57 -3.74 7.84
N LEU A 52 -5.56 -4.86 7.11
CA LEU A 52 -6.45 -5.05 5.97
C LEU A 52 -7.93 -4.95 6.40
N ASP A 53 -8.28 -5.60 7.52
CA ASP A 53 -9.64 -5.85 7.98
C ASP A 53 -10.12 -4.92 9.11
N ALA A 54 -9.25 -4.02 9.58
CA ALA A 54 -9.55 -3.13 10.70
C ALA A 54 -9.05 -1.71 10.42
N ARG A 55 -9.76 -0.71 10.96
CA ARG A 55 -9.34 0.69 10.89
C ARG A 55 -8.26 0.99 11.91
N GLU A 56 -7.14 0.33 11.73
CA GLU A 56 -5.98 0.43 12.60
C GLU A 56 -4.71 0.46 11.76
N TYR A 57 -3.69 1.17 12.25
CA TYR A 57 -2.38 1.21 11.61
C TYR A 57 -1.26 1.17 12.64
N CYS A 58 -0.08 0.75 12.21
CA CYS A 58 1.15 0.93 12.96
C CYS A 58 2.23 1.57 12.07
N ARG A 59 3.37 1.90 12.66
CA ARG A 59 4.57 2.28 11.93
C ARG A 59 5.12 1.07 11.18
N TYR A 60 5.64 1.25 9.97
CA TYR A 60 6.19 0.14 9.19
C TYR A 60 7.45 -0.45 9.84
N ALA A 61 8.27 0.36 10.52
CA ALA A 61 9.37 -0.14 11.34
C ALA A 61 8.88 -1.08 12.47
N ASP A 62 7.73 -0.78 13.08
CA ASP A 62 7.15 -1.60 14.15
C ASP A 62 6.55 -2.91 13.58
N TRP A 63 5.89 -2.84 12.42
CA TRP A 63 5.40 -4.00 11.68
C TRP A 63 6.53 -4.95 11.28
N THR A 64 7.60 -4.42 10.67
CA THR A 64 8.76 -5.21 10.24
C THR A 64 9.52 -5.85 11.40
N ALA A 65 9.54 -5.21 12.57
CA ALA A 65 10.14 -5.78 13.77
C ALA A 65 9.26 -6.84 14.43
N HIS A 66 7.95 -6.60 14.55
CA HIS A 66 7.07 -7.32 15.47
C HIS A 66 5.89 -8.07 14.85
N GLY A 67 5.63 -7.89 13.55
CA GLY A 67 4.52 -8.55 12.84
C GLY A 67 3.18 -8.30 13.54
N ALA A 68 2.41 -9.37 13.77
CA ALA A 68 1.11 -9.29 14.45
C ALA A 68 1.17 -8.69 15.87
N ARG A 69 2.36 -8.60 16.49
CA ARG A 69 2.57 -8.00 17.83
C ARG A 69 2.90 -6.51 17.77
N ALA A 70 2.96 -5.90 16.59
CA ALA A 70 3.15 -4.47 16.43
C ALA A 70 2.03 -3.71 17.16
N ARG A 71 2.35 -2.50 17.61
CA ARG A 71 1.40 -1.64 18.30
C ARG A 71 0.54 -0.91 17.28
N PHE A 72 -0.66 -1.44 17.07
CA PHE A 72 -1.68 -0.80 16.25
C PHE A 72 -2.40 0.33 17.00
N PHE A 73 -2.72 1.38 16.27
CA PHE A 73 -3.48 2.54 16.71
C PHE A 73 -4.72 2.67 15.83
N GLY A 74 -5.86 3.05 16.42
CA GLY A 74 -7.06 3.33 15.65
C GLY A 74 -6.84 4.45 14.62
N HIS A 75 -7.36 4.26 13.42
CA HIS A 75 -7.43 5.26 12.37
C HIS A 75 -8.88 5.68 12.19
N VAL A 76 -9.14 6.98 12.06
CA VAL A 76 -10.52 7.49 12.01
C VAL A 76 -11.25 7.02 10.74
N ASP A 77 -10.53 6.89 9.62
CA ASP A 77 -11.16 6.77 8.30
C ASP A 77 -10.63 5.68 7.37
N MET A 78 -9.59 4.91 7.74
CA MET A 78 -8.90 4.04 6.77
C MET A 78 -8.46 2.69 7.36
N SER A 79 -8.93 1.61 6.76
CA SER A 79 -8.30 0.28 6.77
C SER A 79 -7.35 0.12 5.59
N GLY A 80 -6.58 -0.97 5.58
CA GLY A 80 -5.72 -1.34 4.46
C GLY A 80 -6.50 -1.58 3.16
N ASP A 81 -7.70 -2.16 3.25
CA ASP A 81 -8.56 -2.35 2.07
C ASP A 81 -9.00 -1.01 1.46
N GLU A 82 -9.35 -0.03 2.30
CA GLU A 82 -9.67 1.33 1.87
C GLU A 82 -8.45 2.04 1.23
N VAL A 83 -7.23 1.78 1.72
CA VAL A 83 -5.98 2.29 1.11
C VAL A 83 -5.74 1.66 -0.26
N MET A 84 -5.82 0.34 -0.37
CA MET A 84 -5.59 -0.39 -1.63
C MET A 84 -6.63 0.01 -2.69
N MET A 85 -7.91 0.08 -2.31
CA MET A 85 -9.00 0.49 -3.19
C MET A 85 -8.77 1.90 -3.77
N LYS A 86 -8.35 2.86 -2.94
CA LYS A 86 -8.07 4.23 -3.39
C LYS A 86 -6.92 4.29 -4.40
N ALA A 87 -5.84 3.56 -4.15
CA ALA A 87 -4.70 3.52 -5.06
C ALA A 87 -5.08 2.88 -6.41
N ARG A 88 -5.82 1.77 -6.39
CA ARG A 88 -6.32 1.14 -7.63
C ARG A 88 -7.25 2.07 -8.41
N ALA A 89 -8.14 2.79 -7.73
CA ALA A 89 -9.03 3.76 -8.38
C ALA A 89 -8.27 4.95 -9.00
N MET A 90 -7.18 5.39 -8.36
CA MET A 90 -6.29 6.42 -8.90
C MET A 90 -5.61 5.95 -10.18
N ILE A 91 -4.98 4.77 -10.18
CA ILE A 91 -4.33 4.22 -11.38
C ILE A 91 -5.33 3.98 -12.51
N ALA A 92 -6.52 3.44 -12.20
CA ALA A 92 -7.58 3.28 -13.19
C ALA A 92 -7.98 4.60 -13.86
N ARG A 93 -8.01 5.70 -13.10
CA ARG A 93 -8.28 7.04 -13.62
C ARG A 93 -7.15 7.50 -14.53
N GLU A 94 -5.91 7.37 -14.10
CA GLU A 94 -4.74 7.80 -14.87
C GLU A 94 -4.62 7.05 -16.21
N ILE A 95 -4.92 5.74 -16.22
CA ILE A 95 -4.98 4.95 -17.46
C ILE A 95 -6.09 5.48 -18.37
N ALA A 96 -7.28 5.75 -17.84
CA ALA A 96 -8.40 6.29 -18.62
C ALA A 96 -8.10 7.69 -19.19
N ASP A 97 -7.29 8.47 -18.48
CA ASP A 97 -6.83 9.80 -18.89
C ASP A 97 -5.62 9.73 -19.86
N GLY A 98 -5.11 8.53 -20.17
CA GLY A 98 -4.00 8.32 -21.11
C GLY A 98 -2.64 8.73 -20.58
N LEU A 99 -2.44 8.68 -19.26
CA LEU A 99 -1.16 9.02 -18.60
C LEU A 99 -0.18 7.84 -18.55
N TRP A 100 -0.58 6.68 -19.08
CA TRP A 100 0.19 5.43 -19.13
C TRP A 100 0.26 4.97 -20.58
N ASP A 101 1.48 4.84 -21.13
CA ASP A 101 1.78 4.55 -22.55
C ASP A 101 2.13 3.07 -22.84
#